data_AF-A0A351ABI2-F1
#
_entry.id   AF-A0A351ABI2-F1
#
_cell.length_a   1.000
_cell.length_b   1.000
_cell.length_c   1.000
_cell.angle_alpha   90.00
_cell.angle_beta   90.00
_cell.angle_gamma   90.00
#
_symmetry.space_group_name_H-M   'P 1'
#
loop_
_entity.id
_entity.type
_entity.pdbx_description
1 polymer ?
#
loop_
_entity_poly.entity_id
_entity_poly.type
_entity_poly.pdbx_seq_one_letter_code
_entity_poly.pdbx_strand_id
1 'polypeptide(L)' 'MITKSLFQQFRPCAKRFWYHIHHPEWRAALDTDALAYMKIGQEIGELARQTFPEGVLLPFSPT' A
#
# COMPACT_ATOMS: atom_id res chain seq x y z
N MET A 1 -5.64 5.18 3.57
CA MET A 1 -4.17 5.36 3.70
C MET A 1 -3.51 5.08 2.37
N ILE A 2 -2.49 5.84 1.98
CA ILE A 2 -1.81 5.68 0.69
C ILE A 2 -0.67 4.67 0.83
N THR A 3 -0.69 3.60 0.02
CA THR A 3 0.41 2.64 -0.09
C THR A 3 1.26 2.92 -1.33
N LYS A 4 2.49 2.40 -1.36
CA LYS A 4 3.34 2.52 -2.57
C LYS A 4 2.62 2.00 -3.82
N SER A 5 2.00 0.83 -3.72
CA SER A 5 1.25 0.22 -4.82
C SER A 5 0.05 1.08 -5.22
N LEU A 6 -0.67 1.68 -4.27
CA LEU A 6 -1.77 2.59 -4.57
C LEU A 6 -1.29 3.86 -5.27
N PHE A 7 -0.20 4.48 -4.80
CA PHE A 7 0.38 5.65 -5.46
C PHE A 7 0.83 5.33 -6.88
N GLN A 8 1.38 4.14 -7.12
CA GLN A 8 1.75 3.69 -8.47
C GLN A 8 0.53 3.56 -9.40
N GLN A 9 -0.68 3.32 -8.88
CA GLN A 9 -1.92 3.31 -9.68
C GLN A 9 -2.33 4.71 -10.18
N PHE A 10 -1.84 5.79 -9.56
CA PHE A 10 -2.05 7.15 -10.08
C PHE A 10 -1.46 7.30 -11.48
N ARG A 11 -0.29 6.70 -11.75
CA ARG A 11 0.42 6.81 -13.03
C ARG A 11 -0.40 6.34 -14.23
N PRO A 12 -1.02 5.14 -14.23
CA PRO A 12 -1.88 4.71 -15.33
C PRO A 12 -3.27 5.36 -15.28
N CYS A 13 -3.82 5.69 -14.10
CA CYS A 13 -5.14 6.31 -13.99
C CYS A 13 -5.33 7.11 -12.69
N ALA A 14 -5.20 8.44 -12.79
CA ALA A 14 -5.44 9.35 -11.67
C ALA A 14 -6.86 9.23 -11.08
N LYS A 15 -7.86 8.95 -11.91
CA LYS A 15 -9.26 8.78 -11.48
C LYS A 15 -9.44 7.55 -10.58
N ARG A 16 -8.77 6.43 -10.90
CA ARG A 16 -8.77 5.22 -10.08
C ARG A 16 -8.19 5.50 -8.69
N PHE A 17 -7.08 6.22 -8.63
CA PHE A 17 -6.48 6.66 -7.38
C PHE A 17 -7.43 7.55 -6.56
N TRP A 18 -8.09 8.52 -7.21
CA TRP A 18 -9.06 9.41 -6.56
C TRP A 18 -10.23 8.62 -5.96
N TYR A 19 -10.86 7.72 -6.72
CA TYR A 19 -11.94 6.88 -6.21
C TYR A 19 -11.48 5.99 -5.06
N HIS A 20 -10.29 5.43 -5.15
CA HIS A 20 -9.75 4.63 -4.05
C HIS A 20 -9.59 5.45 -2.76
N ILE A 21 -9.31 6.76 -2.82
CA ILE A 21 -9.22 7.61 -1.63
C ILE A 21 -10.59 8.04 -1.13
N HIS A 22 -11.45 8.54 -2.02
CA HIS A 22 -12.69 9.21 -1.66
C HIS A 22 -13.91 8.28 -1.56
N HIS A 23 -13.83 7.08 -2.15
CA HIS A 23 -14.90 6.07 -2.17
C HIS A 23 -14.37 4.70 -1.72
N PRO A 24 -13.98 4.55 -0.44
CA PRO A 24 -13.47 3.29 0.10
C PRO A 24 -14.44 2.11 -0.08
N GLU A 25 -15.75 2.38 -0.09
CA GLU A 25 -16.82 1.41 -0.28
C GLU A 25 -16.80 0.74 -1.66
N TRP A 26 -16.11 1.32 -2.64
CA TRP A 26 -15.95 0.75 -3.98
C TRP A 26 -14.64 -0.02 -4.16
N ARG A 27 -13.81 -0.09 -3.12
CA ARG A 27 -12.55 -0.85 -3.20
C ARG A 27 -12.88 -2.33 -3.36
N ALA A 28 -12.26 -2.95 -4.36
CA ALA A 28 -12.21 -4.39 -4.42
C ALA A 28 -11.42 -4.90 -3.20
N ALA A 29 -11.90 -5.98 -2.58
CA ALA A 29 -11.12 -6.72 -1.61
C ALA A 29 -9.79 -7.14 -2.25
N LEU A 30 -8.73 -7.14 -1.46
CA LEU A 30 -7.44 -7.65 -1.91
C LEU A 30 -7.57 -9.17 -2.14
N ASP A 31 -7.17 -9.62 -3.32
CA ASP A 31 -7.02 -11.04 -3.59
C ASP A 31 -5.82 -11.62 -2.81
N THR A 32 -5.70 -12.95 -2.83
CA THR A 32 -4.66 -13.68 -2.09
C THR A 32 -3.25 -13.24 -2.48
N ASP A 33 -3.03 -12.96 -3.76
CA ASP A 33 -1.73 -12.60 -4.30
C ASP A 33 -1.37 -11.17 -3.88
N ALA A 34 -2.31 -10.23 -3.98
CA ALA A 34 -2.15 -8.86 -3.53
C ALA A 34 -1.88 -8.77 -2.02
N LEU A 35 -2.55 -9.60 -1.22
CA LEU A 35 -2.28 -9.73 0.21
C LEU A 35 -0.85 -10.25 0.47
N ALA A 36 -0.41 -11.27 -0.26
CA ALA A 36 0.95 -11.81 -0.15
C ALA A 36 2.02 -10.77 -0.48
N TYR A 37 1.84 -10.01 -1.58
CA TYR A 37 2.75 -8.92 -1.94
C TYR A 37 2.80 -7.81 -0.88
N MET A 38 1.66 -7.47 -0.27
CA MET A 38 1.63 -6.50 0.82
C MET A 38 2.41 -6.99 2.03
N LYS A 39 2.25 -8.26 2.41
CA LYS A 39 2.97 -8.86 3.54
C LYS A 39 4.47 -8.86 3.30
N ILE A 40 4.92 -9.28 2.12
CA ILE A 40 6.35 -9.22 1.73
C ILE A 40 6.88 -7.78 1.84
N GLY A 41 6.10 -6.80 1.38
CA GLY A 41 6.47 -5.39 1.50
C GLY A 41 6.65 -4.92 2.95
N GLN A 42 5.83 -5.43 3.89
CA GLN A 42 5.97 -5.14 5.31
C GLN A 42 7.22 -5.77 5.90
N GLU A 43 7.48 -7.05 5.59
CA GLU A 43 8.68 -7.77 6.04
C GLU A 43 9.96 -7.08 5.55
N ILE A 44 10.00 -6.62 4.30
CA ILE A 44 11.10 -5.81 3.77
C ILE A 44 11.25 -4.49 4.54
N GLY A 45 10.13 -3.84 4.90
CA GLY A 45 10.15 -2.62 5.71
C GLY A 45 10.67 -2.83 7.14
N GLU A 46 10.45 -4.00 7.73
CA GLU A 46 11.04 -4.40 9.00
C GLU A 46 12.56 -4.59 8.89
N LEU A 47 13.01 -5.33 7.88
CA LEU A 47 14.45 -5.53 7.62
C LEU A 47 15.17 -4.22 7.33
N ALA A 48 14.57 -3.36 6.51
CA ALA A 48 15.17 -2.06 6.16
C ALA A 48 15.40 -1.17 7.40
N ARG A 49 14.50 -1.21 8.40
CA ARG A 49 14.67 -0.44 9.65
C ARG A 49 15.83 -0.91 10.52
N GLN A 50 16.30 -2.14 10.36
CA GLN A 50 17.50 -2.62 11.04
C GLN A 50 18.75 -1.94 10.49
N THR A 51 18.74 -1.63 9.19
CA THR A 51 19.87 -1.01 8.48
C THR A 51 19.77 0.52 8.43
N PHE A 52 18.55 1.06 8.51
CA PHE A 52 18.25 2.49 8.41
C PHE A 52 17.35 2.94 9.58
N PRO A 53 17.94 3.27 10.74
CA PRO A 53 17.21 3.62 11.95
C PRO A 53 16.33 4.87 11.81
N GLU A 54 16.77 5.83 10.99
CA GLU A 54 16.02 7.04 10.61
C GLU A 54 14.91 6.79 9.57
N GLY A 55 14.75 5.55 9.10
CA GLY A 55 13.70 5.18 8.14
C GLY A 55 12.30 5.24 8.75
N VAL A 56 11.37 5.91 8.06
CA VAL A 56 9.96 6.02 8.47
C VAL A 56 9.13 4.91 7.82
N LEU A 57 8.50 4.05 8.62
CA LEU A 57 7.52 3.09 8.12
C LEU A 57 6.15 3.77 8.00
N LEU A 58 5.51 3.65 6.83
CA LEU A 58 4.11 4.03 6.66
C LEU A 58 3.20 2.91 7.20
N PRO A 59 2.32 3.19 8.19
CA PRO A 59 1.40 2.19 8.73
C PRO A 59 0.57 1.50 7.63
N PHE A 60 0.23 0.23 7.83
CA PHE A 60 -0.75 -0.48 7.02
C PHE A 60 -2.08 -0.56 7.80
N SER A 61 -3.18 -0.19 7.16
CA SER A 61 -4.52 -0.42 7.69
C SER A 61 -5.32 -1.19 6.64
N PRO A 62 -5.65 -2.47 6.87
CA PRO A 62 -6.54 -3.22 5.99
C PRO A 62 -7.96 -2.67 6.20
N THR A 63 -8.56 -2.14 5.15
CA THR A 63 -9.99 -1.81 5.06
C THR A 63 -10.53 -2.49 3.83
#